data_AF-A0A9E2FHW8-F1
#
_entry.id   AF-A0A9E2FHW8-F1
#
_cell.length_a   1.000
_cell.length_b   1.000
_cell.length_c   1.000
_cell.angle_alpha   90.00
_cell.angle_beta   90.00
_cell.angle_gamma   90.00
#
_symmetry.space_group_name_H-M   'P 1'
#
loop_
_entity.id
_entity.type
_entity.pdbx_description
1 polymer ?
#
loop_
_entity_poly.entity_id
_entity_poly.type
_entity_poly.pdbx_seq_one_letter_code
_entity_poly.pdbx_strand_id
1 'polypeptide(L)' 'MADAPCTPDSLKTRLVTLLDELIRHDGFGSLSVEVRLLKRGQKEVIIDCGKQYRYVIDFAPG' A
#
# COMPACT_ATOMS: atom_id res chain seq x y z
N MET A 1 5.24 5.88 -14.38
CA MET A 1 4.70 6.00 -13.01
C MET A 1 5.54 5.05 -12.17
N ALA A 2 6.43 5.58 -11.34
CA ALA A 2 7.60 4.84 -10.84
C ALA A 2 7.24 3.84 -9.75
N ASP A 3 7.63 2.57 -9.94
CA ASP A 3 7.83 1.60 -8.86
C ASP A 3 8.99 2.11 -7.99
N ALA A 4 8.67 2.75 -6.87
CA ALA A 4 9.67 3.12 -5.88
C ALA A 4 9.93 1.91 -4.96
N PRO A 5 11.19 1.50 -4.76
CA PRO A 5 11.50 0.48 -3.75
C PRO A 5 11.14 1.04 -2.38
N CYS A 6 10.07 0.50 -1.79
CA CYS A 6 9.57 0.90 -0.48
C CYS A 6 9.81 -0.23 0.51
N THR A 7 10.39 0.09 1.67
CA THR A 7 10.49 -0.85 2.77
C THR A 7 9.09 -1.13 3.33
N PRO A 8 8.86 -2.31 3.95
CA PRO A 8 7.56 -2.63 4.56
C PRO A 8 7.12 -1.56 5.58
N ASP A 9 8.05 -0.91 6.27
CA ASP A 9 7.71 0.14 7.24
C ASP A 9 7.25 1.43 6.57
N SER A 10 7.87 1.83 5.45
CA SER A 10 7.39 2.99 4.68
C SER A 10 5.98 2.78 4.11
N LEU A 11 5.64 1.54 3.74
CA LEU A 11 4.31 1.18 3.27
C LEU A 11 3.27 1.27 4.40
N LYS A 12 3.61 0.75 5.59
CA LYS A 12 2.74 0.85 6.79
C LYS A 12 2.47 2.31 7.14
N THR A 13 3.50 3.17 7.16
CA THR A 13 3.33 4.60 7.42
C THR A 13 2.36 5.21 6.42
N ARG A 14 2.51 4.89 5.13
CA ARG A 14 1.61 5.40 4.08
C ARG A 14 0.17 4.93 4.26
N LEU A 15 -0.03 3.67 4.63
CA LEU A 15 -1.37 3.13 4.91
C LEU A 15 -2.04 3.89 6.06
N VAL A 16 -1.32 4.10 7.17
CA VAL A 16 -1.84 4.84 8.33
C VAL A 16 -2.22 6.27 7.95
N THR A 17 -1.37 6.95 7.18
CA THR A 17 -1.67 8.31 6.71
C THR A 17 -2.93 8.35 5.84
N LEU A 18 -3.10 7.42 4.89
CA LEU A 18 -4.28 7.36 4.04
C LEU A 18 -5.56 7.05 4.85
N LEU A 19 -5.44 6.19 5.88
CA LEU A 19 -6.53 5.90 6.78
C LEU A 19 -6.91 7.13 7.64
N ASP A 20 -5.94 7.87 8.16
CA ASP A 20 -6.16 9.10 8.92
C ASP A 20 -6.88 10.16 8.06
N GLU A 21 -6.48 10.30 6.80
CA GLU A 21 -7.15 11.17 5.83
C GLU A 21 -8.61 10.74 5.60
N LEU A 22 -8.84 9.43 5.45
CA LEU A 22 -10.19 8.88 5.26
C LEU A 22 -11.09 9.12 6.49
N ILE A 23 -10.55 8.96 7.69
CA ILE A 23 -11.28 9.16 8.95
C ILE A 23 -11.66 10.64 9.15
N ARG A 24 -10.77 11.56 8.77
CA ARG A 24 -11.02 13.01 8.86
C ARG A 24 -11.95 13.54 7.77
N HIS A 25 -12.25 12.73 6.76
CA HIS A 25 -13.08 13.13 5.65
C HIS A 25 -14.56 13.12 6.07
N ASP A 26 -15.24 14.27 5.96
CA ASP A 26 -16.67 14.44 6.24
C ASP A 26 -17.54 13.90 5.09
N GLY A 27 -17.39 12.61 4.76
CA GLY A 27 -18.12 11.96 3.69
C GLY A 27 -17.78 10.48 3.56
N PHE A 28 -18.31 9.82 2.52
CA PHE A 28 -17.99 8.42 2.24
C PHE A 28 -16.62 8.31 1.55
N GLY A 29 -15.80 7.37 2.02
CA GLY A 29 -14.55 6.99 1.38
C GLY A 29 -14.29 5.50 1.54
N SER A 30 -13.57 4.91 0.61
CA SER A 30 -13.15 3.51 0.64
C SER A 30 -11.62 3.42 0.66
N LEU A 31 -11.08 2.49 1.44
CA LEU A 31 -9.66 2.13 1.42
C LEU A 31 -9.56 0.61 1.23
N SER A 32 -8.94 0.19 0.13
CA SER A 32 -8.73 -1.22 -0.20
C SER A 32 -7.24 -1.52 -0.28
N VAL A 33 -6.82 -2.65 0.27
CA VAL A 33 -5.44 -3.14 0.18
C VAL A 33 -5.47 -4.53 -0.44
N GLU A 34 -4.79 -4.68 -1.56
CA GLU A 34 -4.60 -5.96 -2.24
C GLU A 34 -3.12 -6.34 -2.20
N VAL A 35 -2.83 -7.57 -1.78
CA VAL A 35 -1.46 -8.11 -1.74
C VAL A 35 -1.36 -9.29 -2.70
N ARG A 36 -0.48 -9.17 -3.69
CA ARG A 36 -0.19 -10.23 -4.67
C ARG A 36 1.20 -10.78 -4.43
N LEU A 37 1.31 -12.10 -4.35
CA LEU A 37 2.61 -12.77 -4.30
C LEU A 37 3.25 -12.71 -5.69
N LEU A 38 4.45 -12.13 -5.77
CA LEU A 38 5.26 -12.13 -6.98
C LEU A 38 6.32 -13.23 -6.93
N LYS A 39 7.05 -13.39 -8.04
CA LYS A 39 8.20 -14.31 -8.12
C LYS A 39 9.36 -13.77 -7.28
N ARG A 40 10.31 -14.65 -6.93
CA ARG A 40 11.57 -14.30 -6.21
C ARG A 40 11.39 -13.70 -4.81
N GLY A 41 10.32 -14.06 -4.12
CA GLY A 41 10.08 -13.56 -2.76
C GLY A 41 9.66 -12.10 -2.72
N GLN A 42 9.15 -11.55 -3.82
CA GLN A 42 8.57 -10.21 -3.81
C GLN A 42 7.07 -10.27 -3.56
N LYS A 43 6.53 -9.19 -3.02
CA LYS A 43 5.09 -8.97 -2.90
C LYS A 43 4.76 -7.64 -3.55
N GLU A 44 3.70 -7.65 -4.31
CA GLU A 44 3.07 -6.45 -4.82
C GLU A 44 1.94 -6.06 -3.88
N VAL A 45 1.90 -4.79 -3.50
CA VAL A 45 0.87 -4.23 -2.65
C VAL A 45 0.22 -3.08 -3.39
N ILE A 46 -1.08 -3.19 -3.60
CA ILE A 46 -1.91 -2.19 -4.26
C ILE A 46 -2.81 -1.56 -3.20
N ILE A 47 -2.76 -0.25 -3.07
CA ILE A 47 -3.63 0.52 -2.18
C ILE A 47 -4.55 1.37 -3.04
N ASP A 48 -5.86 1.22 -2.88
CA ASP A 48 -6.87 2.02 -3.58
C ASP A 48 -7.67 2.85 -2.57
N CYS A 49 -7.65 4.17 -2.74
CA CYS A 49 -8.47 5.10 -1.97
C CYS A 49 -9.11 6.19 -2.86
N GLY A 50 -9.54 5.82 -4.07
CA GLY A 50 -9.92 6.76 -5.13
C GLY A 50 -8.75 7.18 -6.04
N LYS A 51 -7.52 6.97 -5.57
CA LYS A 51 -6.31 6.87 -6.40
C LYS A 51 -5.59 5.58 -6.07
N GLN A 52 -5.11 4.90 -7.11
CA GLN A 52 -4.39 3.65 -6.96
C GLN A 52 -2.89 3.90 -6.78
N TYR A 53 -2.31 3.34 -5.73
CA TYR A 53 -0.89 3.31 -5.43
C TYR A 53 -0.40 1.88 -5.51
N ARG A 54 0.76 1.65 -6.13
CA ARG A 54 1.34 0.32 -6.32
C ARG A 54 2.76 0.32 -5.77
N TYR A 55 3.06 -0.69 -4.96
CA TYR A 55 4.36 -0.88 -4.33
C TYR A 55 4.81 -2.30 -4.55
N VAL A 56 6.10 -2.49 -4.85
CA VAL A 56 6.76 -3.79 -4.82
C VAL A 56 7.70 -3.80 -3.63
N ILE A 57 7.51 -4.79 -2.76
CA ILE A 57 8.32 -4.98 -1.56
C ILE A 57 9.03 -6.34 -1.63
N ASP A 58 10.30 -6.36 -1.24
CA ASP A 58 11.01 -7.62 -1.02
C ASP A 58 10.51 -8.26 0.29
N PHE A 59 10.17 -9.54 0.24
CA PHE A 59 9.74 -10.34 1.37
C PHE A 59 10.70 -11.52 1.54
N ALA A 60 11.61 -11.38 2.50
CA ALA A 60 12.36 -12.54 3.00
C ALA A 60 11.44 -13.33 3.95
N PRO A 61 11.13 -14.62 3.67
CA PRO A 61 10.52 -15.47 4.66
C PRO A 61 11.51 -15.58 5.84
N GLY A 62 11.08 -15.09 7.01
CA GLY A 62 11.82 -15.23 8.26
C GLY A 62 11.78 -16.65 8.79
#